data_AF-T1CEP1-F1
#
_entry.id   AF-T1CEP1-F1
#
_cell.length_a   1.000
_cell.length_b   1.000
_cell.length_c   1.000
_cell.angle_alpha   90.00
_cell.angle_beta   90.00
_cell.angle_gamma   90.00
#
_symmetry.space_group_name_H-M   'P 1'
#
loop_
_entity.id
_entity.type
_entity.pdbx_description
1 polymer ?
#
loop_
_entity_poly.entity_id
_entity_poly.type
_entity_poly.pdbx_seq_one_letter_code
_entity_poly.pdbx_strand_id
1 'polypeptide(L)'
;DAEARFKVWRGHIDPELQEGFKALTTAMRNWYEEVFSYFENRITNAYTESANSLTRLMHRMGRGYSFEVLRARMLYDERARKATRRILETAARRDDDAGMAYFTLATTRSRVSERRVIEYGPSIEV
;
A
#
# COMPACT_ATOMS: atom_id res chain seq x y z
N ASP A 1 9.41 -19.36 10.59
CA ASP A 1 8.29 -20.14 11.17
C ASP A 1 7.12 -20.43 10.23
N ALA A 2 6.49 -19.42 9.62
CA ALA A 2 5.30 -19.62 8.78
C ALA A 2 5.53 -20.58 7.60
N GLU A 3 6.63 -20.42 6.87
CA GLU A 3 7.01 -21.31 5.77
C GLU A 3 7.21 -22.76 6.20
N ALA A 4 7.89 -22.96 7.35
CA ALA A 4 8.16 -24.29 7.88
C ALA A 4 6.86 -25.02 8.24
N ARG A 5 5.92 -24.30 8.88
CA ARG A 5 4.57 -24.84 9.20
C ARG A 5 3.79 -25.20 7.94
N PHE A 6 3.87 -24.37 6.89
CA PHE A 6 3.23 -24.66 5.61
C PHE A 6 3.82 -25.91 4.95
N LYS A 7 5.15 -26.08 4.96
CA LYS A 7 5.81 -27.27 4.41
C LYS A 7 5.37 -28.54 5.16
N VAL A 8 5.30 -28.48 6.49
CA VAL A 8 4.79 -29.58 7.32
C VAL A 8 3.33 -29.89 6.99
N TRP A 9 2.46 -28.88 6.93
CA TRP A 9 1.05 -29.07 6.57
C TRP A 9 0.90 -29.71 5.18
N ARG A 10 1.64 -29.21 4.18
CA ARG A 10 1.60 -29.74 2.81
C ARG A 10 2.04 -31.21 2.74
N GLY A 11 2.99 -31.61 3.57
CA GLY A 11 3.44 -33.00 3.68
C GLY A 11 2.43 -33.96 4.32
N HIS A 12 1.44 -33.43 5.06
CA HIS A 12 0.37 -34.23 5.68
C HIS A 12 -0.85 -34.42 4.77
N ILE A 13 -0.85 -33.88 3.55
CA ILE A 13 -1.96 -34.09 2.62
C ILE A 13 -1.86 -35.51 2.06
N ASP A 14 -2.86 -36.33 2.40
CA ASP A 14 -3.02 -37.69 1.89
C ASP A 14 -2.97 -37.70 0.35
N PRO A 15 -2.23 -38.63 -0.29
CA PRO A 15 -2.22 -38.82 -1.74
C PRO A 15 -3.61 -38.78 -2.39
N GLU A 16 -4.64 -39.38 -1.77
CA GLU A 16 -6.00 -39.41 -2.31
C GLU A 16 -6.68 -38.04 -2.31
N LEU A 17 -6.28 -37.14 -1.42
CA LEU A 17 -6.85 -35.79 -1.29
C LEU A 17 -6.07 -34.73 -2.06
N GLN A 18 -4.90 -35.06 -2.62
CA GLN A 18 -4.06 -34.08 -3.30
C GLN A 18 -4.74 -33.41 -4.49
N GLU A 19 -5.58 -34.15 -5.23
CA GLU A 19 -6.38 -33.59 -6.33
C GLU A 19 -7.29 -32.46 -5.83
N GLY A 20 -7.94 -32.64 -4.67
CA GLY A 20 -8.82 -31.64 -4.06
C GLY A 20 -8.08 -30.38 -3.61
N PHE A 21 -6.82 -30.50 -3.21
CA PHE A 21 -5.98 -29.38 -2.80
C PHE A 21 -5.08 -28.83 -3.92
N LYS A 22 -5.22 -29.32 -5.15
CA LYS A 22 -4.37 -28.91 -6.28
C LYS A 22 -4.43 -27.42 -6.56
N ALA A 23 -5.61 -26.81 -6.50
CA ALA A 23 -5.78 -25.37 -6.71
C ALA A 23 -5.02 -24.56 -5.64
N LEU A 24 -5.19 -24.92 -4.37
CA LEU A 24 -4.51 -24.26 -3.25
C LEU A 24 -3.00 -24.43 -3.31
N THR A 25 -2.52 -25.65 -3.50
CA THR A 25 -1.08 -25.96 -3.55
C THR A 25 -0.41 -25.30 -4.76
N THR A 26 -1.11 -25.19 -5.89
CA THR A 26 -0.63 -24.45 -7.07
C THR A 26 -0.58 -22.95 -6.79
N ALA A 27 -1.63 -22.37 -6.20
CA ALA A 27 -1.64 -20.96 -5.83
C ALA A 27 -0.51 -20.63 -4.85
N MET A 28 -0.35 -21.43 -3.79
CA MET A 28 0.73 -21.28 -2.81
C MET A 28 2.13 -21.42 -3.42
N ARG A 29 2.29 -22.25 -4.45
CA ARG A 29 3.58 -22.34 -5.17
C ARG A 29 3.84 -21.10 -6.01
N ASN A 30 2.83 -20.60 -6.71
CA ASN A 30 2.99 -19.47 -7.63
C ASN A 30 3.17 -18.14 -6.89
N TRP A 31 2.55 -18.00 -5.72
CA TRP A 31 2.55 -16.78 -4.90
C TRP A 31 3.30 -16.95 -3.58
N TYR A 32 4.29 -17.85 -3.56
CA TYR A 32 4.95 -18.28 -2.32
C TYR A 32 5.61 -17.10 -1.61
N GLU A 33 6.44 -16.35 -2.35
CA GLU A 33 7.21 -15.23 -1.81
C GLU A 33 6.28 -14.12 -1.32
N GLU A 34 5.24 -13.77 -2.08
CA GLU A 34 4.31 -12.70 -1.75
C GLU A 34 3.46 -13.04 -0.52
N VAL A 35 3.00 -14.28 -0.40
CA VAL A 35 2.22 -14.73 0.76
C VAL A 35 3.09 -14.77 2.01
N PHE A 36 4.33 -15.26 1.92
CA PHE A 36 5.20 -15.37 3.09
C PHE A 36 5.87 -14.05 3.49
N SER A 37 6.09 -13.13 2.54
CA SER A 37 6.54 -11.76 2.80
C SER A 37 5.67 -11.05 3.84
N TYR A 38 4.36 -11.36 3.91
CA TYR A 38 3.45 -10.81 4.92
C TYR A 38 3.89 -11.08 6.38
N PHE A 39 4.52 -12.24 6.63
CA PHE A 39 4.93 -12.62 7.98
C PHE A 39 6.21 -11.90 8.43
N GLU A 40 7.01 -11.42 7.50
CA GLU A 40 8.17 -10.57 7.75
C GLU A 40 7.76 -9.09 7.80
N ASN A 41 7.01 -8.67 6.80
CA ASN A 41 6.52 -7.32 6.61
C ASN A 41 4.99 -7.35 6.61
N ARG A 42 4.33 -6.73 7.60
CA ARG A 42 2.86 -6.69 7.68
C ARG A 42 2.20 -5.75 6.66
N ILE A 43 2.70 -5.75 5.43
CA ILE A 43 2.21 -4.97 4.31
C ILE A 43 1.43 -5.92 3.40
N THR A 44 0.21 -5.52 3.04
CA THR A 44 -0.67 -6.31 2.17
C THR A 44 -1.17 -5.48 1.01
N ASN A 45 -1.70 -6.16 0.00
CA ASN A 45 -2.33 -5.52 -1.15
C ASN A 45 -3.70 -4.88 -0.86
N ALA A 46 -4.15 -4.87 0.41
CA ALA A 46 -5.49 -4.41 0.80
C ALA A 46 -5.81 -2.98 0.33
N TYR A 47 -4.81 -2.10 0.28
CA TYR A 47 -4.99 -0.74 -0.22
C TYR A 47 -5.34 -0.70 -1.72
N THR A 48 -4.71 -1.53 -2.54
CA THR A 48 -5.05 -1.56 -3.97
C THR A 48 -6.37 -2.30 -4.22
N GLU A 49 -6.67 -3.32 -3.42
CA GLU A 49 -7.94 -4.05 -3.47
C GLU A 49 -9.13 -3.16 -3.10
N SER A 50 -8.98 -2.30 -2.09
CA SER A 50 -10.02 -1.34 -1.70
C SER A 50 -10.24 -0.30 -2.81
N ALA A 51 -9.17 0.22 -3.41
CA ALA A 51 -9.26 1.11 -4.57
C ALA A 51 -9.93 0.42 -5.78
N ASN A 52 -9.56 -0.82 -6.08
CA ASN A 52 -10.18 -1.61 -7.15
C ASN A 52 -11.67 -1.88 -6.88
N SER A 53 -12.03 -2.12 -5.62
CA SER A 53 -13.43 -2.28 -5.21
C SER A 53 -14.23 -1.00 -5.44
N LEU A 54 -13.65 0.15 -5.11
CA LEU A 54 -14.23 1.46 -5.33
C LEU A 54 -14.49 1.71 -6.83
N THR A 55 -13.54 1.37 -7.69
CA THR A 55 -13.73 1.48 -9.16
C THR A 55 -14.87 0.61 -9.65
N ARG A 56 -14.96 -0.64 -9.15
CA ARG A 56 -16.08 -1.54 -9.49
C ARG A 56 -17.42 -0.99 -9.01
N LEU A 57 -17.48 -0.34 -7.85
CA LEU A 57 -18.68 0.32 -7.35
C LEU A 57 -19.10 1.47 -8.28
N MET A 58 -18.17 2.34 -8.66
CA MET A 58 -18.45 3.42 -9.63
C MET A 58 -18.92 2.89 -10.97
N HIS A 59 -18.36 1.78 -11.44
CA HIS A 59 -18.78 1.17 -12.71
C HIS A 59 -20.22 0.62 -12.64
N ARG A 60 -20.65 0.07 -11.50
CA ARG A 60 -22.06 -0.34 -11.32
C ARG A 60 -23.03 0.85 -11.29
N MET A 61 -22.61 1.97 -10.71
CA MET A 61 -23.42 3.19 -10.63
C MET A 61 -23.42 4.00 -11.93
N GLY A 62 -22.31 3.99 -12.66
CA GLY A 62 -22.10 4.74 -13.89
C GLY A 62 -22.69 4.03 -15.11
N ARG A 63 -23.93 4.36 -15.47
CA ARG A 63 -24.44 3.99 -16.80
C ARG A 63 -23.71 4.80 -17.88
N GLY A 64 -23.13 4.10 -18.85
CA GLY A 64 -22.55 4.72 -20.05
C GLY A 64 -21.09 5.17 -19.96
N TYR A 65 -20.41 4.95 -18.83
CA TYR A 65 -18.96 5.21 -18.72
C TYR A 65 -18.16 3.92 -18.86
N SER A 66 -17.12 3.93 -19.68
CA SER A 66 -16.17 2.82 -19.75
C SER A 66 -15.30 2.76 -18.48
N PHE A 67 -14.78 1.57 -18.16
CA PHE A 67 -13.87 1.38 -17.04
C PHE A 67 -12.66 2.33 -17.09
N GLU A 68 -12.13 2.59 -18.28
CA GLU A 68 -10.99 3.50 -18.48
C GLU A 68 -11.32 4.93 -18.07
N VAL A 69 -12.51 5.43 -18.41
CA VAL A 69 -12.95 6.78 -18.03
C VAL A 69 -13.11 6.88 -16.52
N LEU A 70 -13.70 5.86 -15.88
CA LEU A 70 -13.85 5.84 -14.42
C LEU A 70 -12.51 5.75 -13.70
N ARG A 71 -11.59 4.92 -14.20
CA ARG A 71 -10.22 4.82 -13.69
C ARG A 71 -9.46 6.14 -13.85
N ALA A 72 -9.59 6.80 -15.00
CA ALA A 72 -8.96 8.10 -15.24
C ALA A 72 -9.51 9.16 -14.28
N ARG A 73 -10.83 9.21 -14.07
CA ARG A 73 -11.42 10.12 -13.07
C ARG A 73 -10.90 9.82 -11.66
N MET A 74 -10.82 8.56 -11.29
CA MET A 74 -10.28 8.16 -9.99
C MET A 74 -8.82 8.58 -9.76
N LEU A 75 -7.97 8.46 -10.79
CA LEU A 75 -6.55 8.80 -10.69
C LEU A 75 -6.26 10.29 -10.84
N TYR A 76 -7.03 11.00 -11.67
CA TYR A 76 -6.69 12.34 -12.13
C TYR A 76 -7.70 13.43 -11.76
N ASP A 77 -8.95 13.10 -11.41
CA ASP A 77 -9.93 14.11 -11.01
C ASP A 77 -9.54 14.68 -9.64
N GLU A 78 -9.25 15.98 -9.60
CA GLU A 78 -8.86 16.67 -8.37
C GLU A 78 -10.01 16.72 -7.36
N ARG A 79 -11.27 16.77 -7.82
CA ARG A 79 -12.44 16.75 -6.94
C ARG A 79 -12.57 15.41 -6.24
N ALA A 80 -12.33 14.30 -6.94
CA ALA A 80 -12.42 12.95 -6.38
C ALA A 80 -11.33 12.65 -5.35
N ARG A 81 -10.17 13.30 -5.46
CA ARG A 81 -8.99 13.08 -4.58
C ARG A 81 -8.90 14.06 -3.41
N LYS A 82 -9.69 15.14 -3.42
CA LYS A 82 -9.63 16.21 -2.42
C LYS A 82 -9.83 15.72 -1.00
N ALA A 83 -10.79 14.84 -0.75
CA ALA A 83 -11.13 14.37 0.59
C ALA A 83 -10.02 13.50 1.23
N THR A 84 -9.21 12.81 0.42
CA THR A 84 -8.09 11.99 0.90
C THR A 84 -6.74 12.69 0.87
N ARG A 85 -6.68 13.94 0.39
CA ARG A 85 -5.47 14.76 0.36
C ARG A 85 -5.12 15.18 1.79
N ARG A 86 -4.07 14.59 2.37
CA ARG A 86 -3.56 14.97 3.68
C ARG A 86 -2.29 15.80 3.54
N ILE A 87 -2.31 16.99 4.13
CA ILE A 87 -1.11 17.82 4.27
C ILE A 87 -0.46 17.41 5.59
N LEU A 88 0.71 16.78 5.51
CA LEU A 88 1.55 16.51 6.67
C LEU A 88 2.59 17.61 6.78
N GLU A 89 2.53 18.37 7.86
CA GLU A 89 3.63 19.23 8.27
C GLU A 89 4.54 18.38 9.16
N THR A 90 5.66 17.92 8.58
CA THR A 90 6.66 17.18 9.35
C THR A 90 7.48 18.20 10.14
N ALA A 91 7.63 17.99 11.45
CA ALA A 91 8.55 18.79 12.25
C ALA A 91 9.98 18.64 11.68
N ALA A 92 10.66 19.78 11.47
CA ALA A 92 11.98 19.86 10.86
C ALA A 92 12.90 18.75 11.39
N ARG A 93 13.45 17.93 10.47
CA ARG A 93 14.51 16.96 10.81
C ARG A 93 15.70 17.72 11.40
N ARG A 94 16.28 17.19 12.48
CA ARG A 94 17.59 17.63 12.98
C ARG A 94 18.63 16.97 12.09
N ASP A 95 19.22 17.74 11.19
CA ASP A 95 20.48 17.34 10.56
C ASP A 95 21.60 17.77 11.52
N ASP A 96 22.02 16.83 12.38
CA ASP A 96 23.20 17.01 13.21
C ASP A 96 24.43 16.74 12.31
N ASP A 97 24.83 17.73 11.51
CA ASP A 97 26.12 17.70 10.83
C ASP A 97 27.20 17.98 11.87
N ALA A 98 27.84 16.91 12.34
CA ALA A 98 28.98 16.98 13.25
C ALA A 98 30.23 17.44 12.51
N GLY A 99 30.21 18.70 12.06
CA GLY A 99 31.39 19.42 11.56
C GLY A 99 32.04 20.20 12.70
N MET A 100 33.17 19.73 13.21
CA MET A 100 34.07 20.46 14.09
C MET A 100 34.59 21.73 13.39
N ALA A 101 33.88 22.85 13.50
CA ALA A 101 34.39 24.16 13.12
C ALA A 101 33.83 25.26 14.04
N TYR A 102 34.64 25.59 15.05
CA TYR A 102 34.86 26.93 15.60
C TYR A 102 33.64 27.86 15.79
N PHE A 103 33.18 27.91 17.05
CA PHE A 103 33.05 29.10 17.91
C PHE A 103 32.83 30.51 17.31
N THR A 104 32.16 30.71 16.17
CA THR A 104 31.87 32.07 15.69
C THR A 104 30.52 32.22 15.01
N LEU A 105 29.76 33.16 15.56
CA LEU A 105 28.59 33.86 15.03
C LEU A 105 27.24 33.15 15.16
N ALA A 106 26.33 33.87 15.82
CA ALA A 106 24.94 33.51 16.04
C ALA A 106 24.28 33.02 14.75
N THR A 107 24.17 31.71 14.61
CA THR A 107 23.43 31.09 13.51
C THR A 107 21.95 31.25 13.85
N THR A 108 21.26 32.12 13.12
CA THR A 108 19.80 32.11 13.03
C THR A 108 19.39 30.73 12.51
N ARG A 109 19.11 29.82 13.43
CA ARG A 109 18.65 28.46 13.15
C ARG A 109 17.25 28.51 12.57
N SER A 110 17.14 28.61 11.24
CA SER A 110 15.88 28.47 10.53
C SER A 110 15.47 27.00 10.49
N ARG A 111 14.39 26.67 11.21
CA ARG A 111 13.69 25.39 11.04
C ARG A 111 12.90 25.46 9.74
N VAL A 112 13.31 24.77 8.70
CA VAL A 112 12.50 24.62 7.48
C VAL A 112 11.51 23.49 7.73
N SER A 113 10.23 23.82 7.91
CA SER A 113 9.18 22.80 7.94
C SER A 113 8.97 22.28 6.51
N GLU A 114 9.28 21.02 6.27
CA GLU A 114 8.98 20.40 4.98
C GLU A 114 7.50 20.02 4.95
N ARG A 115 6.71 20.75 4.14
CA ARG A 115 5.31 20.43 3.90
C ARG A 115 5.24 19.28 2.89
N ARG A 116 4.89 18.08 3.34
CA ARG A 116 4.66 16.92 2.47
C ARG A 116 3.16 16.73 2.26
N VAL A 117 2.72 16.79 1.01
CA VAL A 117 1.35 16.43 0.63
C VAL A 117 1.33 14.93 0.31
N ILE A 118 0.48 14.17 1.01
CA ILE A 118 0.25 12.76 0.73
C ILE A 118 -1.19 12.59 0.23
N GLU A 119 -1.35 11.97 -0.94
CA GLU A 119 -2.65 11.63 -1.51
C GLU A 119 -2.84 10.11 -1.45
N TYR A 120 -3.82 9.64 -0.66
CA TYR A 120 -4.14 8.21 -0.52
C TYR A 120 -5.21 7.74 -1.53
N GLY A 121 -5.30 8.39 -2.69
CA GLY A 121 -6.25 8.04 -3.75
C GLY A 121 -7.64 8.67 -3.60
N PRO A 122 -8.58 8.36 -4.50
CA PRO A 122 -9.93 8.92 -4.51
C PRO A 122 -10.80 8.30 -3.41
N SER A 123 -11.68 9.10 -2.82
CA SER A 123 -12.69 8.66 -1.85
C SER A 123 -14.10 8.90 -2.39
N ILE A 124 -15.02 7.98 -2.11
CA ILE A 124 -16.45 8.19 -2.37
C ILE A 124 -17.12 8.38 -1.01
N GLU A 125 -17.62 9.59 -0.77
CA GLU A 125 -18.58 9.83 0.29
C GLU A 125 -19.92 9.25 -0.17
N VAL A 126 -20.39 8.22 0.54
CA VAL A 126 -21.71 7.60 0.34
C VAL A 126 -22.72 8.31 1.24
#